data_AF-A0A421JRX3-F1
#
_entry.id   AF-A0A421JRX3-F1
#
_cell.length_a   1.000
_cell.length_b   1.000
_cell.length_c   1.000
_cell.angle_alpha   90.00
_cell.angle_beta   90.00
_cell.angle_gamma   90.00
#
_symmetry.space_group_name_H-M   'P 1'
#
loop_
_entity.id
_entity.type
_entity.pdbx_description
1 polymer ?
#
loop_
_entity_poly.entity_id
_entity_poly.type
_entity_poly.pdbx_seq_one_letter_code
_entity_poly.pdbx_strand_id
1 'polypeptide(L)'
;MNNKSIMKLLRRVTLPLLTLTLIICITVIQTNKPKGNDIYKTGTQIFDSISHFTFTKEEDEGENILPPTQQQQQQQKQPQEGHVEQEQASSPQQEEIPEQQPINQVPEINQATQQQHEEKPQSEEEKLDPCTIINPLTKQFIDLRGLSSFANDGKALPWNTRGYDSGRNYTLGICSNPFKKYHDSWNEIQDGLDPSKIGAYYIDSTTNKYVSMGEYSTTPVFRGRKLTLTYENGAYCDVVDSKTGKKLQKSTILTFTCDRELMDSKAHISFVGQMNNCSYFFEVRSHDACPTAPKTNESGAIWIFLLIVLAALLVYFSGGLLYKQIKKKPGREKSYSS
;
A
#
# COMPACT_ATOMS: atom_id res chain seq x y z
N MET A 1 54.48 -31.50 -32.17
CA MET A 1 55.07 -30.20 -31.74
C MET A 1 55.49 -30.31 -30.29
N ASN A 2 56.52 -29.59 -29.85
CA ASN A 2 57.03 -29.71 -28.49
C ASN A 2 56.13 -28.97 -27.46
N ASN A 3 55.77 -29.62 -26.35
CA ASN A 3 54.82 -29.10 -25.35
C ASN A 3 55.22 -27.72 -24.80
N LYS A 4 56.53 -27.48 -24.67
CA LYS A 4 57.13 -26.21 -24.21
C LYS A 4 56.75 -25.01 -25.10
N SER A 5 56.39 -25.23 -26.36
CA SER A 5 55.90 -24.18 -27.27
C SER A 5 54.39 -23.98 -27.21
N ILE A 6 53.61 -25.05 -27.00
CA ILE A 6 52.15 -24.96 -26.85
C ILE A 6 51.81 -24.20 -25.56
N MET A 7 52.48 -24.52 -24.45
CA MET A 7 52.29 -23.82 -23.17
C MET A 7 52.71 -22.34 -23.22
N LYS A 8 53.74 -22.00 -24.01
CA LYS A 8 54.12 -20.60 -24.29
C LYS A 8 53.06 -19.85 -25.12
N LEU A 9 52.41 -20.54 -26.08
CA LEU A 9 51.34 -19.94 -26.88
C LEU A 9 50.06 -19.75 -26.06
N LEU A 10 49.66 -20.75 -25.27
CA LEU A 10 48.55 -20.65 -24.32
C LEU A 10 48.74 -19.43 -23.41
N ARG A 11 49.87 -19.35 -22.69
CA ARG A 11 50.17 -18.25 -21.75
C ARG A 11 50.25 -16.87 -22.41
N ARG A 12 50.47 -16.77 -23.74
CA ARG A 12 50.43 -15.51 -24.49
C ARG A 12 49.03 -15.08 -24.95
N VAL A 13 48.03 -15.97 -24.92
CA VAL A 13 46.68 -15.69 -25.42
C VAL A 13 45.63 -15.78 -24.31
N THR A 14 45.69 -16.80 -23.44
CA THR A 14 44.75 -16.95 -22.32
C THR A 14 44.96 -15.90 -21.24
N LEU A 15 46.22 -15.50 -20.98
CA LEU A 15 46.53 -14.52 -19.95
C LEU A 15 45.99 -13.11 -20.28
N PRO A 16 46.25 -12.50 -21.47
CA PRO A 16 45.65 -11.22 -21.82
C PRO A 16 44.13 -11.29 -21.93
N LEU A 17 43.57 -12.42 -22.39
CA LEU A 17 42.11 -12.61 -22.47
C LEU A 17 41.47 -12.68 -21.08
N LEU A 18 42.08 -13.39 -20.12
CA LEU A 18 41.64 -13.41 -18.72
C LEU A 18 41.79 -12.05 -18.04
N THR A 19 42.86 -11.29 -18.31
CA THR A 19 42.94 -9.92 -17.79
C THR A 19 41.91 -9.01 -18.43
N LEU A 20 41.60 -9.17 -19.72
CA LEU A 20 40.57 -8.36 -20.39
C LEU A 20 39.18 -8.68 -19.84
N THR A 21 38.81 -9.95 -19.67
CA THR A 21 37.53 -10.31 -19.07
C THR A 21 37.45 -9.93 -17.60
N LEU A 22 38.53 -10.07 -16.82
CA LEU A 22 38.56 -9.58 -15.44
C LEU A 22 38.42 -8.05 -15.37
N ILE A 23 39.08 -7.30 -16.26
CA ILE A 23 38.92 -5.83 -16.36
C ILE A 23 37.48 -5.48 -16.74
N ILE A 24 36.87 -6.16 -17.71
CA ILE A 24 35.47 -5.93 -18.11
C ILE A 24 34.51 -6.26 -16.97
N CYS A 25 34.71 -7.37 -16.25
CA CYS A 25 33.92 -7.68 -15.05
C CYS A 25 34.10 -6.62 -13.96
N ILE A 26 35.32 -6.14 -13.73
CA ILE A 26 35.58 -5.07 -12.76
C ILE A 26 34.94 -3.75 -13.20
N THR A 27 35.00 -3.35 -14.48
CA THR A 27 34.35 -2.12 -14.95
C THR A 27 32.83 -2.23 -14.91
N VAL A 28 32.26 -3.38 -15.26
CA VAL A 28 30.81 -3.63 -15.11
C VAL A 28 30.39 -3.60 -13.64
N ILE A 29 31.19 -4.15 -12.72
CA ILE A 29 30.94 -4.04 -11.26
C ILE A 29 31.10 -2.59 -10.77
N GLN A 30 32.03 -1.81 -11.34
CA GLN A 30 32.23 -0.40 -10.98
C GLN A 30 31.11 0.51 -11.52
N THR A 31 30.57 0.24 -12.72
CA THR A 31 29.43 1.00 -13.28
C THR A 31 28.09 0.60 -12.67
N ASN A 32 27.94 -0.65 -12.20
CA ASN A 32 26.76 -1.12 -11.47
C ASN A 32 26.88 -0.99 -9.94
N LYS A 33 27.98 -0.43 -9.42
CA LYS A 33 28.02 0.02 -8.02
C LYS A 33 27.13 1.26 -7.90
N PRO A 34 26.04 1.23 -7.12
CA PRO A 34 25.24 2.43 -6.88
C PRO A 34 26.12 3.48 -6.20
N LYS A 35 26.04 4.73 -6.65
CA LYS A 35 26.71 5.88 -6.01
C LYS A 35 25.94 6.27 -4.73
N GLY A 36 25.99 5.40 -3.72
CA GLY A 36 25.35 5.58 -2.42
C GLY A 36 26.25 5.05 -1.29
N ASN A 37 26.72 5.96 -0.43
CA ASN A 37 27.67 5.66 0.64
C ASN A 37 26.96 5.12 1.90
N ASP A 38 26.43 3.88 1.87
CA ASP A 38 25.79 3.29 3.06
C ASP A 38 25.96 1.76 3.20
N ILE A 39 26.94 1.16 2.51
CA ILE A 39 27.15 -0.31 2.48
C ILE A 39 27.88 -0.84 3.74
N TYR A 40 27.59 -0.27 4.91
CA TYR A 40 28.09 -0.74 6.21
C TYR A 40 26.99 -1.16 7.20
N LYS A 41 25.70 -0.93 6.90
CA LYS A 41 24.58 -1.36 7.78
C LYS A 41 23.93 -2.69 7.42
N THR A 42 24.02 -3.14 6.16
CA THR A 42 23.30 -4.34 5.70
C THR A 42 23.93 -5.67 6.17
N GLY A 43 25.19 -5.66 6.61
CA GLY A 43 25.88 -6.89 7.05
C GLY A 43 25.38 -7.45 8.39
N THR A 44 24.92 -6.59 9.30
CA THR A 44 24.66 -6.98 10.70
C THR A 44 23.32 -7.68 10.91
N GLN A 45 22.31 -7.41 10.08
CA GLN A 45 20.95 -7.94 10.26
C GLN A 45 20.72 -9.35 9.70
N ILE A 46 21.73 -9.99 9.10
CA ILE A 46 21.62 -11.38 8.61
C ILE A 46 21.90 -12.40 9.74
N PHE A 47 22.63 -12.01 10.79
CA PHE A 47 23.08 -12.93 11.84
C PHE A 47 22.24 -12.90 13.13
N ASP A 48 21.41 -11.87 13.33
CA ASP A 48 20.64 -11.68 14.58
C ASP A 48 19.38 -12.57 14.69
N SER A 49 19.02 -13.27 13.60
CA SER A 49 17.78 -14.06 13.50
C SER A 49 17.88 -15.52 13.97
N ILE A 50 19.04 -15.95 14.49
CA ILE A 50 19.33 -17.37 14.80
C ILE A 50 19.33 -17.65 16.33
N SER A 51 19.26 -16.60 17.15
CA SER A 51 19.44 -16.67 18.62
C SER A 51 18.25 -17.20 19.43
N HIS A 52 17.08 -17.44 18.81
CA HIS A 52 15.82 -17.68 19.54
C HIS A 52 15.25 -19.11 19.52
N PHE A 53 15.97 -20.10 18.96
CA PHE A 53 15.59 -21.51 19.02
C PHE A 53 16.38 -22.29 20.09
N THR A 54 15.97 -22.15 21.34
CA THR A 54 16.51 -22.91 22.49
C THR A 54 15.40 -23.59 23.30
N PHE A 55 14.87 -24.67 22.71
CA PHE A 55 14.51 -25.92 23.39
C PHE A 55 13.80 -25.82 24.75
N THR A 56 12.47 -25.66 24.75
CA THR A 56 11.64 -26.06 25.89
C THR A 56 11.56 -27.59 25.93
N LYS A 57 12.13 -28.19 26.98
CA LYS A 57 12.11 -29.64 27.23
C LYS A 57 10.69 -30.10 27.58
N GLU A 58 10.26 -31.23 27.02
CA GLU A 58 9.03 -31.94 27.40
C GLU A 58 9.24 -32.73 28.70
N GLU A 59 8.24 -32.72 29.59
CA GLU A 59 8.13 -33.64 30.73
C GLU A 59 6.71 -34.24 30.74
N ASP A 60 6.62 -35.51 30.36
CA ASP A 60 5.44 -36.36 30.57
C ASP A 60 5.40 -36.82 32.04
N GLU A 61 4.36 -36.42 32.77
CA GLU A 61 3.58 -37.33 33.62
C GLU A 61 2.12 -36.88 33.56
N GLY A 62 1.18 -37.83 33.48
CA GLY A 62 -0.24 -37.51 33.34
C GLY A 62 -1.12 -38.45 34.17
N GLU A 63 -2.32 -37.97 34.53
CA GLU A 63 -3.37 -38.83 35.04
C GLU A 63 -4.75 -38.45 34.47
N ASN A 64 -5.70 -39.38 34.55
CA ASN A 64 -7.00 -39.34 33.90
C ASN A 64 -8.02 -38.47 34.68
N ILE A 65 -9.06 -38.01 33.98
CA ILE A 65 -10.48 -38.35 34.28
C ILE A 65 -11.43 -37.74 33.22
N LEU A 66 -12.54 -38.44 32.94
CA LEU A 66 -13.60 -38.03 32.00
C LEU A 66 -14.55 -36.93 32.57
N PRO A 67 -15.33 -36.24 31.74
CA PRO A 67 -16.10 -35.05 32.14
C PRO A 67 -17.54 -35.37 32.58
N PRO A 68 -18.28 -34.37 33.10
CA PRO A 68 -19.74 -34.36 33.07
C PRO A 68 -20.35 -33.25 32.19
N THR A 69 -21.63 -33.43 31.88
CA THR A 69 -22.42 -32.68 30.89
C THR A 69 -23.42 -31.70 31.55
N GLN A 70 -23.68 -30.55 30.92
CA GLN A 70 -24.87 -29.64 31.04
C GLN A 70 -25.58 -29.41 32.40
N GLN A 71 -25.80 -28.12 32.75
CA GLN A 71 -27.10 -27.47 33.06
C GLN A 71 -26.82 -25.99 33.47
N GLN A 72 -27.46 -24.93 32.95
CA GLN A 72 -28.86 -24.47 32.98
C GLN A 72 -29.33 -23.83 34.32
N GLN A 73 -29.96 -22.63 34.20
CA GLN A 73 -30.79 -21.94 35.21
C GLN A 73 -30.02 -21.35 36.43
N GLN A 74 -30.45 -20.28 37.14
CA GLN A 74 -31.60 -19.35 36.99
C GLN A 74 -31.31 -17.96 37.64
N GLN A 75 -31.68 -16.88 36.96
CA GLN A 75 -32.58 -15.78 37.40
C GLN A 75 -32.55 -15.20 38.85
N GLN A 76 -32.40 -13.87 38.98
CA GLN A 76 -32.93 -13.04 40.10
C GLN A 76 -33.25 -11.60 39.63
N LYS A 77 -34.21 -10.90 40.27
CA LYS A 77 -34.80 -9.62 39.77
C LYS A 77 -35.53 -8.78 40.85
N GLN A 78 -35.34 -7.44 40.82
CA GLN A 78 -36.20 -6.38 41.45
C GLN A 78 -36.35 -6.38 43.00
N PRO A 79 -37.03 -5.36 43.62
CA PRO A 79 -37.57 -4.06 43.15
C PRO A 79 -36.75 -2.85 43.73
N GLN A 80 -37.12 -1.56 43.86
CA GLN A 80 -38.30 -0.67 43.67
C GLN A 80 -37.88 0.57 42.81
N GLU A 81 -38.71 1.46 42.23
CA GLU A 81 -39.70 2.49 42.71
C GLU A 81 -39.14 3.56 43.67
N GLY A 82 -39.35 4.89 43.51
CA GLY A 82 -39.92 5.68 42.40
C GLY A 82 -40.82 6.85 42.86
N HIS A 83 -40.80 8.03 42.20
CA HIS A 83 -41.89 9.04 42.18
C HIS A 83 -41.71 10.15 41.10
N VAL A 84 -42.69 11.06 41.00
CA VAL A 84 -42.98 12.03 39.92
C VAL A 84 -43.24 13.44 40.48
N GLU A 85 -42.94 14.51 39.73
CA GLU A 85 -43.78 15.73 39.54
C GLU A 85 -43.22 16.62 38.39
N GLN A 86 -43.94 17.67 37.99
CA GLN A 86 -43.61 18.69 36.97
C GLN A 86 -43.60 20.11 37.58
N GLU A 87 -42.95 21.11 36.97
CA GLU A 87 -43.61 22.39 36.54
C GLU A 87 -42.70 23.43 35.83
N GLN A 88 -43.26 24.61 35.51
CA GLN A 88 -42.80 25.64 34.56
C GLN A 88 -41.48 26.39 34.84
N ALA A 89 -40.79 26.62 33.71
CA ALA A 89 -40.20 27.88 33.22
C ALA A 89 -40.13 29.15 34.10
N SER A 90 -38.95 29.81 34.07
CA SER A 90 -38.85 31.28 34.04
C SER A 90 -37.53 31.79 33.39
N SER A 91 -37.64 32.95 32.74
CA SER A 91 -36.59 33.86 32.25
C SER A 91 -37.15 35.27 32.50
N PRO A 92 -36.37 36.36 32.70
CA PRO A 92 -35.67 37.01 31.58
C PRO A 92 -34.45 37.91 31.99
N GLN A 93 -34.08 38.82 31.06
CA GLN A 93 -33.27 40.04 31.21
C GLN A 93 -31.73 39.91 31.32
N GLN A 94 -30.93 40.91 30.93
CA GLN A 94 -30.88 41.84 29.77
C GLN A 94 -29.77 42.87 30.06
N GLU A 95 -28.85 43.12 29.12
CA GLU A 95 -28.00 44.33 29.12
C GLU A 95 -27.54 44.65 27.68
N GLU A 96 -27.21 45.90 27.38
CA GLU A 96 -27.19 46.47 26.02
C GLU A 96 -25.88 47.19 25.63
N ILE A 97 -25.43 47.01 24.37
CA ILE A 97 -24.87 48.06 23.46
C ILE A 97 -23.50 48.69 23.90
N PRO A 98 -22.69 49.37 23.04
CA PRO A 98 -22.69 49.58 21.58
C PRO A 98 -21.64 48.71 20.84
N GLU A 99 -21.70 48.44 19.53
CA GLU A 99 -21.86 49.28 18.32
C GLU A 99 -20.61 50.07 17.89
N GLN A 100 -20.00 49.67 16.77
CA GLN A 100 -19.41 50.57 15.75
C GLN A 100 -19.21 49.84 14.41
N GLN A 101 -19.32 50.59 13.30
CA GLN A 101 -19.26 50.08 11.92
C GLN A 101 -17.97 50.57 11.17
N PRO A 102 -17.92 50.74 9.82
CA PRO A 102 -17.10 49.83 9.01
C PRO A 102 -16.04 50.52 8.13
N ILE A 103 -15.00 49.79 7.70
CA ILE A 103 -14.09 50.25 6.63
C ILE A 103 -13.90 49.14 5.58
N ASN A 104 -13.81 49.57 4.32
CA ASN A 104 -13.82 48.78 3.11
C ASN A 104 -12.41 48.55 2.51
N GLN A 105 -12.39 47.79 1.42
CA GLN A 105 -11.40 47.78 0.33
C GLN A 105 -10.10 46.95 0.46
N VAL A 106 -9.94 46.11 -0.55
CA VAL A 106 -8.73 45.43 -1.00
C VAL A 106 -7.81 46.45 -1.72
N PRO A 107 -6.48 46.27 -1.64
CA PRO A 107 -5.61 46.57 -2.77
C PRO A 107 -4.82 45.34 -3.23
N GLU A 108 -4.96 45.02 -4.51
CA GLU A 108 -4.08 44.12 -5.26
C GLU A 108 -2.76 44.83 -5.56
N ILE A 109 -1.62 44.25 -5.20
CA ILE A 109 -0.28 44.76 -5.60
C ILE A 109 0.57 43.60 -6.14
N ASN A 110 1.32 43.90 -7.19
CA ASN A 110 1.95 42.95 -8.09
C ASN A 110 3.46 42.75 -7.83
N GLN A 111 3.98 41.64 -8.37
CA GLN A 111 5.38 41.39 -8.79
C GLN A 111 6.49 41.22 -7.73
N ALA A 112 6.95 39.97 -7.67
CA ALA A 112 8.34 39.54 -7.89
C ALA A 112 9.50 40.25 -7.17
N THR A 113 10.09 39.52 -6.20
CA THR A 113 11.52 39.58 -5.90
C THR A 113 12.12 38.20 -6.14
N GLN A 114 13.17 38.10 -6.95
CA GLN A 114 13.91 36.86 -7.16
C GLN A 114 14.87 36.60 -5.99
N GLN A 115 14.80 35.42 -5.38
CA GLN A 115 15.87 34.93 -4.50
C GLN A 115 16.22 33.50 -4.92
N GLN A 116 17.45 33.32 -5.40
CA GLN A 116 18.01 32.02 -5.76
C GLN A 116 18.37 31.28 -4.46
N HIS A 117 17.52 30.36 -4.03
CA HIS A 117 17.88 29.37 -3.02
C HIS A 117 18.49 28.14 -3.69
N GLU A 118 19.52 27.56 -3.06
CA GLU A 118 20.28 26.45 -3.61
C GLU A 118 19.41 25.22 -3.89
N GLU A 119 19.55 24.67 -5.11
CA GLU A 119 18.85 23.48 -5.56
C GLU A 119 19.44 22.23 -4.90
N LYS A 120 19.11 22.04 -3.62
CA LYS A 120 19.24 20.74 -2.95
C LYS A 120 18.38 19.74 -3.75
N PRO A 121 18.94 18.63 -4.26
CA PRO A 121 18.24 17.77 -5.20
C PRO A 121 16.96 17.24 -4.57
N GLN A 122 15.82 17.66 -5.11
CA GLN A 122 14.54 17.06 -4.77
C GLN A 122 14.58 15.61 -5.28
N SER A 123 14.33 14.66 -4.37
CA SER A 123 14.00 13.30 -4.79
C SER A 123 12.72 13.39 -5.62
N GLU A 124 12.83 13.05 -6.90
CA GLU A 124 11.69 12.96 -7.81
C GLU A 124 10.62 12.06 -7.18
N GLU A 125 9.49 12.65 -6.76
CA GLU A 125 8.46 11.94 -6.01
C GLU A 125 7.69 11.06 -7.00
N GLU A 126 8.16 9.81 -7.12
CA GLU A 126 7.67 8.81 -8.07
C GLU A 126 6.14 8.73 -8.02
N LYS A 127 5.50 9.24 -9.08
CA LYS A 127 4.04 9.44 -9.12
C LYS A 127 3.33 8.09 -9.19
N LEU A 128 2.99 7.57 -8.02
CA LEU A 128 2.38 6.26 -7.85
C LEU A 128 1.02 6.13 -8.55
N ASP A 129 0.68 4.89 -8.91
CA ASP A 129 -0.64 4.53 -9.43
C ASP A 129 -1.74 4.85 -8.41
N PRO A 130 -2.96 5.25 -8.85
CA PRO A 130 -4.09 5.40 -7.95
C PRO A 130 -4.41 4.09 -7.24
N CYS A 131 -4.80 4.18 -5.97
CA CYS A 131 -5.01 3.08 -5.04
C CYS A 131 -3.73 2.30 -4.65
N THR A 132 -2.54 2.87 -4.83
CA THR A 132 -1.27 2.25 -4.42
C THR A 132 -0.46 3.17 -3.50
N ILE A 133 0.44 2.60 -2.69
CA ILE A 133 1.34 3.37 -1.81
C ILE A 133 2.62 2.61 -1.49
N ILE A 134 3.73 3.33 -1.36
CA ILE A 134 4.97 2.84 -0.76
C ILE A 134 5.00 3.20 0.74
N ASN A 135 5.25 2.22 1.60
CA ASN A 135 5.43 2.46 3.04
C ASN A 135 6.66 3.35 3.27
N PRO A 136 6.53 4.52 3.92
CA PRO A 136 7.64 5.47 4.03
C PRO A 136 8.80 4.94 4.90
N LEU A 137 8.54 4.00 5.81
CA LEU A 137 9.52 3.41 6.72
C LEU A 137 10.19 2.16 6.12
N THR A 138 9.39 1.21 5.60
CA THR A 138 9.92 -0.08 5.11
C THR A 138 10.24 -0.11 3.62
N LYS A 139 9.83 0.92 2.86
CA LYS A 139 9.95 1.02 1.39
C LYS A 139 9.27 -0.12 0.61
N GLN A 140 8.37 -0.86 1.27
CA GLN A 140 7.55 -1.90 0.64
C GLN A 140 6.36 -1.27 -0.09
N PHE A 141 5.96 -1.87 -1.20
CA PHE A 141 4.84 -1.42 -2.03
C PHE A 141 3.54 -2.14 -1.61
N ILE A 142 2.41 -1.43 -1.66
CA ILE A 142 1.08 -1.98 -1.37
C ILE A 142 0.13 -1.53 -2.48
N ASP A 143 -0.63 -2.48 -3.01
CA ASP A 143 -1.51 -2.31 -4.16
C ASP A 143 -2.94 -2.66 -3.77
N LEU A 144 -3.73 -1.65 -3.36
CA LEU A 144 -5.11 -1.87 -2.93
C LEU A 144 -6.09 -2.00 -4.12
N ARG A 145 -5.62 -2.05 -5.37
CA ARG A 145 -6.49 -2.15 -6.55
C ARG A 145 -7.28 -3.45 -6.61
N GLY A 146 -6.80 -4.54 -6.00
CA GLY A 146 -7.54 -5.79 -5.84
C GLY A 146 -8.84 -5.66 -5.01
N LEU A 147 -8.90 -4.64 -4.14
CA LEU A 147 -10.09 -4.28 -3.37
C LEU A 147 -11.04 -3.34 -4.11
N SER A 148 -10.58 -2.76 -5.22
CA SER A 148 -11.34 -1.77 -5.96
C SER A 148 -12.52 -2.42 -6.68
N SER A 149 -13.66 -1.74 -6.66
CA SER A 149 -14.96 -2.40 -6.82
C SER A 149 -15.34 -2.67 -8.27
N PHE A 150 -14.48 -3.27 -9.10
CA PHE A 150 -14.78 -3.58 -10.50
C PHE A 150 -14.91 -5.10 -10.69
N ALA A 151 -16.14 -5.56 -10.95
CA ALA A 151 -16.37 -6.92 -11.45
C ALA A 151 -15.84 -7.08 -12.88
N ASN A 152 -15.70 -8.34 -13.33
CA ASN A 152 -15.27 -8.68 -14.68
C ASN A 152 -16.18 -8.13 -15.80
N ASP A 153 -17.38 -7.63 -15.46
CA ASP A 153 -18.33 -6.97 -16.36
C ASP A 153 -18.32 -5.42 -16.24
N GLY A 154 -17.29 -4.87 -15.58
CA GLY A 154 -17.07 -3.44 -15.35
C GLY A 154 -17.94 -2.81 -14.26
N LYS A 155 -18.82 -3.56 -13.58
CA LYS A 155 -19.77 -2.99 -12.61
C LYS A 155 -19.20 -2.85 -11.20
N ALA A 156 -19.76 -1.89 -10.45
CA ALA A 156 -19.49 -1.69 -9.04
C ALA A 156 -19.78 -2.97 -8.20
N LEU A 157 -18.76 -3.43 -7.47
CA LEU A 157 -18.85 -4.43 -6.40
C LEU A 157 -18.86 -3.75 -5.02
N PRO A 158 -20.02 -3.30 -4.52
CA PRO A 158 -20.12 -2.74 -3.18
C PRO A 158 -19.70 -3.73 -2.10
N TRP A 159 -18.88 -3.26 -1.17
CA TRP A 159 -18.59 -3.92 0.09
C TRP A 159 -19.67 -3.59 1.10
N ASN A 160 -20.38 -4.60 1.59
CA ASN A 160 -21.45 -4.43 2.57
C ASN A 160 -20.97 -4.86 3.95
N THR A 161 -21.26 -4.06 4.98
CA THR A 161 -20.97 -4.41 6.38
C THR A 161 -22.08 -3.92 7.32
N ARG A 162 -22.22 -4.55 8.48
CA ARG A 162 -23.29 -4.26 9.44
C ARG A 162 -22.72 -3.57 10.68
N GLY A 163 -23.22 -2.37 10.98
CA GLY A 163 -23.02 -1.76 12.28
C GLY A 163 -23.96 -2.39 13.29
N TYR A 164 -23.44 -3.28 14.14
CA TYR A 164 -24.23 -3.89 15.21
C TYR A 164 -24.72 -2.82 16.19
N ASP A 165 -23.86 -1.87 16.58
CA ASP A 165 -24.18 -0.82 17.55
C ASP A 165 -25.10 0.28 17.00
N SER A 166 -25.06 0.51 15.68
CA SER A 166 -25.89 1.52 15.00
C SER A 166 -27.18 0.96 14.40
N GLY A 167 -27.33 -0.38 14.37
CA GLY A 167 -28.43 -1.09 13.72
C GLY A 167 -28.47 -0.98 12.18
N ARG A 168 -27.52 -0.27 11.55
CA ARG A 168 -27.52 0.07 10.13
C ARG A 168 -26.63 -0.87 9.31
N ASN A 169 -26.99 -1.05 8.04
CA ASN A 169 -26.11 -1.63 7.02
C ASN A 169 -25.41 -0.49 6.28
N TYR A 170 -24.10 -0.62 6.12
CA TYR A 170 -23.24 0.33 5.42
C TYR A 170 -22.73 -0.29 4.11
N THR A 171 -22.63 0.55 3.08
CA THR A 171 -22.18 0.19 1.74
C THR A 171 -20.97 1.02 1.38
N LEU A 172 -19.87 0.38 0.99
CA LEU A 172 -18.55 0.98 0.84
C LEU A 172 -17.90 0.59 -0.49
N GLY A 173 -17.22 1.53 -1.14
CA GLY A 173 -16.25 1.29 -2.21
C GLY A 173 -14.82 1.46 -1.68
N ILE A 174 -13.83 0.95 -2.40
CA ILE A 174 -12.40 1.10 -2.06
C ILE A 174 -11.69 1.69 -3.26
N CYS A 175 -11.25 2.95 -3.15
CA CYS A 175 -10.74 3.74 -4.28
C CYS A 175 -11.74 3.88 -5.44
N SER A 176 -13.03 3.71 -5.18
CA SER A 176 -14.07 3.55 -6.19
C SER A 176 -15.46 3.84 -5.62
N ASN A 177 -16.43 4.01 -6.51
CA ASN A 177 -17.83 4.19 -6.18
C ASN A 177 -18.56 2.83 -6.03
N PRO A 178 -19.33 2.59 -4.95
CA PRO A 178 -20.05 1.35 -4.73
C PRO A 178 -21.41 1.22 -5.44
N PHE A 179 -21.94 2.26 -6.11
CA PHE A 179 -23.25 2.20 -6.76
C PHE A 179 -23.29 1.29 -7.99
N LYS A 180 -24.13 0.25 -7.93
CA LYS A 180 -24.33 -0.73 -9.03
C LYS A 180 -25.04 -0.19 -10.27
N LYS A 181 -25.63 1.01 -10.17
CA LYS A 181 -26.41 1.69 -11.21
C LYS A 181 -26.09 3.18 -11.15
N TYR A 182 -26.33 3.89 -12.24
CA TYR A 182 -26.42 5.33 -12.19
C TYR A 182 -27.68 5.74 -11.41
N HIS A 183 -27.55 6.73 -10.54
CA HIS A 183 -28.64 7.35 -9.82
C HIS A 183 -28.76 8.80 -10.33
N ASP A 184 -29.91 9.14 -10.90
CA ASP A 184 -30.18 10.45 -11.54
C ASP A 184 -31.24 11.27 -10.77
N SER A 185 -32.03 10.62 -9.92
CA SER A 185 -33.02 11.26 -9.07
C SER A 185 -32.38 12.11 -7.97
N TRP A 186 -32.43 13.42 -8.15
CA TRP A 186 -32.01 14.44 -7.16
C TRP A 186 -32.65 14.26 -5.76
N ASN A 187 -33.75 13.50 -5.67
CA ASN A 187 -34.46 13.24 -4.42
C ASN A 187 -34.01 11.97 -3.68
N GLU A 188 -33.27 11.06 -4.33
CA GLU A 188 -32.84 9.77 -3.76
C GLU A 188 -31.62 9.91 -2.81
N ILE A 189 -30.70 10.82 -3.13
CA ILE A 189 -29.53 11.13 -2.29
C ILE A 189 -29.87 12.26 -1.30
N GLN A 190 -29.37 12.18 -0.08
CA GLN A 190 -29.45 13.28 0.88
C GLN A 190 -28.55 14.47 0.46
N ASP A 191 -29.01 15.70 0.75
CA ASP A 191 -28.30 16.97 0.55
C ASP A 191 -27.89 17.32 -0.91
N GLY A 192 -28.36 16.56 -1.92
CA GLY A 192 -28.14 16.87 -3.34
C GLY A 192 -26.69 16.63 -3.81
N LEU A 193 -25.97 15.72 -3.16
CA LEU A 193 -24.58 15.38 -3.48
C LEU A 193 -24.47 14.56 -4.78
N ASP A 194 -23.35 14.74 -5.50
CA ASP A 194 -23.03 14.03 -6.74
C ASP A 194 -22.93 12.50 -6.49
N PRO A 195 -23.88 11.69 -7.01
CA PRO A 195 -23.88 10.24 -6.80
C PRO A 195 -22.61 9.58 -7.34
N SER A 196 -21.97 10.17 -8.36
CA SER A 196 -20.80 9.65 -9.06
C SER A 196 -19.54 9.62 -8.19
N LYS A 197 -19.49 10.43 -7.13
CA LYS A 197 -18.31 10.55 -6.26
C LYS A 197 -18.41 9.82 -4.93
N ILE A 198 -19.62 9.42 -4.51
CA ILE A 198 -19.83 8.80 -3.20
C ILE A 198 -18.98 7.52 -3.06
N GLY A 199 -18.17 7.45 -1.99
CA GLY A 199 -17.36 6.28 -1.66
C GLY A 199 -17.94 5.42 -0.54
N ALA A 200 -18.81 5.98 0.28
CA ALA A 200 -19.46 5.31 1.40
C ALA A 200 -20.88 5.85 1.61
N TYR A 201 -21.85 4.98 1.87
CA TYR A 201 -23.21 5.39 2.22
C TYR A 201 -23.93 4.41 3.15
N TYR A 202 -24.99 4.88 3.81
CA TYR A 202 -26.06 4.02 4.34
C TYR A 202 -27.41 4.47 3.79
N ILE A 203 -28.42 3.60 3.88
CA ILE A 203 -29.81 3.98 3.61
C ILE A 203 -30.46 4.32 4.95
N ASP A 204 -31.01 5.51 5.08
CA ASP A 204 -31.79 5.90 6.26
C ASP A 204 -33.19 5.26 6.19
N SER A 205 -33.54 4.46 7.20
CA SER A 205 -34.83 3.78 7.29
C SER A 205 -36.03 4.70 7.51
N THR A 206 -35.81 5.96 7.90
CA THR A 206 -36.90 6.93 8.13
C THR A 206 -37.25 7.70 6.86
N THR A 207 -36.25 8.27 6.16
CA THR A 207 -36.47 9.00 4.89
C THR A 207 -36.40 8.12 3.64
N ASN A 208 -35.89 6.89 3.75
CA ASN A 208 -35.54 6.00 2.63
C ASN A 208 -34.55 6.62 1.62
N LYS A 209 -33.74 7.59 2.07
CA LYS A 209 -32.69 8.23 1.27
C LYS A 209 -31.32 7.61 1.52
N TYR A 210 -30.44 7.78 0.53
CA TYR A 210 -29.04 7.39 0.61
C TYR A 210 -28.25 8.54 1.23
N VAL A 211 -27.62 8.26 2.37
CA VAL A 211 -26.86 9.26 3.13
C VAL A 211 -25.38 9.04 2.85
N SER A 212 -24.76 9.97 2.11
CA SER A 212 -23.32 9.94 1.85
C SER A 212 -22.53 10.07 3.14
N MET A 213 -21.50 9.23 3.28
CA MET A 213 -20.53 9.25 4.36
C MET A 213 -19.13 9.71 3.88
N GLY A 214 -19.06 10.21 2.64
CA GLY A 214 -17.87 10.80 2.02
C GLY A 214 -17.71 10.45 0.54
N GLU A 215 -17.06 11.34 -0.21
CA GLU A 215 -16.55 11.11 -1.57
C GLU A 215 -15.37 10.12 -1.54
N TYR A 216 -15.25 9.22 -2.53
CA TYR A 216 -14.13 8.28 -2.56
C TYR A 216 -12.80 9.00 -2.86
N SER A 217 -11.78 8.66 -2.08
CA SER A 217 -10.38 8.97 -2.37
C SER A 217 -9.69 7.76 -3.01
N THR A 218 -8.77 8.00 -3.93
CA THR A 218 -7.87 6.98 -4.48
C THR A 218 -6.46 7.02 -3.87
N THR A 219 -6.22 7.91 -2.90
CA THR A 219 -4.90 8.13 -2.30
C THR A 219 -4.88 7.61 -0.86
N PRO A 220 -4.46 6.35 -0.61
CA PRO A 220 -4.25 5.86 0.74
C PRO A 220 -3.03 6.53 1.38
N VAL A 221 -3.02 6.61 2.72
CA VAL A 221 -2.02 7.33 3.52
C VAL A 221 -1.65 6.51 4.76
N PHE A 222 -0.36 6.41 5.07
CA PHE A 222 0.11 5.86 6.34
C PHE A 222 -0.06 6.86 7.48
N ARG A 223 -0.89 6.52 8.46
CA ARG A 223 -1.01 7.26 9.73
C ARG A 223 -0.29 6.46 10.82
N GLY A 224 0.93 6.87 11.14
CA GLY A 224 1.84 6.09 11.99
C GLY A 224 2.18 4.75 11.36
N ARG A 225 1.79 3.65 12.00
CA ARG A 225 1.98 2.27 11.48
C ARG A 225 0.76 1.69 10.76
N LYS A 226 -0.39 2.39 10.73
CA LYS A 226 -1.62 1.91 10.08
C LYS A 226 -1.78 2.53 8.70
N LEU A 227 -2.13 1.71 7.72
CA LEU A 227 -2.52 2.13 6.39
C LEU A 227 -3.99 2.58 6.45
N THR A 228 -4.30 3.77 5.92
CA THR A 228 -5.64 4.36 6.00
C THR A 228 -6.08 4.98 4.67
N LEU A 229 -7.38 4.99 4.39
CA LEU A 229 -7.99 5.75 3.31
C LEU A 229 -9.12 6.59 3.92
N THR A 230 -9.21 7.86 3.58
CA THR A 230 -10.19 8.80 4.16
C THR A 230 -11.09 9.34 3.06
N TYR A 231 -12.40 9.29 3.32
CA TYR A 231 -13.45 9.88 2.51
C TYR A 231 -14.05 11.05 3.28
N GLU A 232 -14.17 12.20 2.63
CA GLU A 232 -14.62 13.48 3.21
C GLU A 232 -15.77 14.05 2.36
N ASN A 233 -16.31 15.23 2.66
CA ASN A 233 -17.40 15.84 1.89
C ASN A 233 -18.71 15.01 1.83
N GLY A 234 -19.01 14.23 2.86
CA GLY A 234 -20.28 13.50 2.98
C GLY A 234 -21.49 14.40 3.27
N ALA A 235 -22.66 13.78 3.43
CA ALA A 235 -23.89 14.48 3.80
C ALA A 235 -23.73 15.19 5.16
N TYR A 236 -24.49 16.25 5.41
CA TYR A 236 -24.33 17.06 6.60
C TYR A 236 -24.67 16.29 7.88
N CYS A 237 -24.04 16.70 8.97
CA CYS A 237 -24.30 16.27 10.32
C CYS A 237 -25.22 17.28 11.01
N ASP A 238 -25.96 16.81 12.01
CA ASP A 238 -26.79 17.67 12.87
C ASP A 238 -25.92 18.54 13.81
N VAL A 239 -24.66 18.15 13.99
CA VAL A 239 -23.64 18.89 14.73
C VAL A 239 -23.07 20.04 13.88
N VAL A 240 -23.05 21.23 14.49
CA VAL A 240 -22.45 22.46 13.96
C VAL A 240 -21.09 22.69 14.63
N ASP A 241 -20.08 23.10 13.86
CA ASP A 241 -18.81 23.56 14.41
C ASP A 241 -18.99 24.89 15.15
N SER A 242 -18.72 24.89 16.46
CA SER A 242 -18.83 26.06 17.34
C SER A 242 -17.88 27.21 16.96
N LYS A 243 -16.86 26.98 16.13
CA LYS A 243 -15.91 28.03 15.69
C LYS A 243 -16.31 28.70 14.37
N THR A 244 -16.86 27.95 13.41
CA THR A 244 -17.22 28.48 12.09
C THR A 244 -18.72 28.65 11.86
N GLY A 245 -19.58 28.13 12.74
CA GLY A 245 -21.03 28.15 12.59
C GLY A 245 -21.57 27.25 11.46
N LYS A 246 -20.71 26.43 10.84
CA LYS A 246 -21.07 25.55 9.73
C LYS A 246 -21.46 24.16 10.22
N LYS A 247 -22.44 23.54 9.58
CA LYS A 247 -22.71 22.09 9.77
C LYS A 247 -21.48 21.30 9.38
N LEU A 248 -21.08 20.35 10.21
CA LEU A 248 -20.06 19.37 9.85
C LEU A 248 -20.57 18.45 8.73
N GLN A 249 -19.66 17.88 7.95
CA GLN A 249 -19.96 16.89 6.91
C GLN A 249 -19.50 15.50 7.35
N LYS A 250 -20.23 14.47 6.93
CA LYS A 250 -19.89 13.09 7.26
C LYS A 250 -18.56 12.68 6.62
N SER A 251 -17.77 11.90 7.35
CA SER A 251 -16.47 11.39 6.89
C SER A 251 -16.26 9.94 7.30
N THR A 252 -15.55 9.19 6.46
CA THR A 252 -15.27 7.76 6.66
C THR A 252 -13.77 7.51 6.65
N ILE A 253 -13.28 6.74 7.63
CA ILE A 253 -11.89 6.29 7.70
C ILE A 253 -11.87 4.77 7.60
N LEU A 254 -11.35 4.28 6.46
CA LEU A 254 -11.05 2.88 6.25
C LEU A 254 -9.61 2.62 6.73
N THR A 255 -9.43 1.68 7.66
CA THR A 255 -8.11 1.26 8.15
C THR A 255 -7.80 -0.12 7.61
N PHE A 256 -6.68 -0.27 6.90
CA PHE A 256 -6.29 -1.51 6.26
C PHE A 256 -5.32 -2.30 7.14
N THR A 257 -5.62 -3.59 7.29
CA THR A 257 -4.78 -4.57 8.00
C THR A 257 -4.46 -5.70 7.03
N CYS A 258 -3.16 -5.92 6.80
CA CYS A 258 -2.65 -7.06 6.05
C CYS A 258 -3.11 -8.36 6.71
N ASP A 259 -3.78 -9.21 5.94
CA ASP A 259 -4.23 -10.52 6.36
C ASP A 259 -3.82 -11.56 5.32
N ARG A 260 -2.89 -12.44 5.70
CA ARG A 260 -2.29 -13.42 4.79
C ARG A 260 -3.08 -14.71 4.68
N GLU A 261 -4.04 -14.96 5.57
CA GLU A 261 -4.84 -16.20 5.56
C GLU A 261 -5.99 -16.09 4.54
N LEU A 262 -6.35 -14.87 4.15
CA LEU A 262 -7.48 -14.58 3.26
C LEU A 262 -7.20 -14.80 1.76
N MET A 263 -6.11 -15.44 1.33
CA MET A 263 -5.67 -15.46 -0.08
C MET A 263 -6.71 -16.00 -1.07
N ASP A 264 -7.45 -17.06 -0.69
CA ASP A 264 -8.51 -17.68 -1.51
C ASP A 264 -9.90 -17.05 -1.29
N SER A 265 -9.98 -15.97 -0.49
CA SER A 265 -11.23 -15.41 0.03
C SER A 265 -11.37 -13.92 -0.25
N LYS A 266 -12.60 -13.41 -0.19
CA LYS A 266 -12.83 -11.97 -0.35
C LYS A 266 -12.50 -11.24 0.95
N ALA A 267 -11.94 -10.05 0.83
CA ALA A 267 -11.61 -9.17 1.94
C ALA A 267 -12.79 -8.98 2.91
N HIS A 268 -12.48 -8.94 4.20
CA HIS A 268 -13.47 -8.80 5.27
C HIS A 268 -13.47 -7.37 5.82
N ILE A 269 -14.65 -6.75 5.89
CA ILE A 269 -14.79 -5.35 6.29
C ILE A 269 -15.70 -5.26 7.51
N SER A 270 -15.16 -4.72 8.59
CA SER A 270 -15.80 -4.63 9.91
C SER A 270 -16.07 -3.18 10.25
N PHE A 271 -17.29 -2.86 10.70
CA PHE A 271 -17.57 -1.60 11.37
C PHE A 271 -16.87 -1.57 12.72
N VAL A 272 -16.07 -0.54 12.99
CA VAL A 272 -15.34 -0.35 14.25
C VAL A 272 -16.09 0.61 15.17
N GLY A 273 -16.84 1.56 14.60
CA GLY A 273 -17.67 2.49 15.36
C GLY A 273 -17.99 3.77 14.60
N GLN A 274 -18.77 4.64 15.25
CA GLN A 274 -19.09 5.98 14.76
C GLN A 274 -19.03 7.00 15.90
N MET A 275 -18.69 8.25 15.58
CA MET A 275 -18.76 9.39 16.50
C MET A 275 -19.77 10.42 15.99
N ASN A 276 -20.72 10.80 16.85
CA ASN A 276 -21.73 11.85 16.63
C ASN A 276 -22.55 11.73 15.33
N ASN A 277 -22.80 10.51 14.82
CA ASN A 277 -23.38 10.25 13.48
C ASN A 277 -22.68 11.04 12.34
N CYS A 278 -21.38 11.30 12.50
CA CYS A 278 -20.62 12.19 11.63
C CYS A 278 -19.31 11.56 11.13
N SER A 279 -18.48 11.02 12.02
CA SER A 279 -17.26 10.28 11.62
C SER A 279 -17.45 8.78 11.81
N TYR A 280 -17.10 7.99 10.79
CA TYR A 280 -17.30 6.54 10.75
C TYR A 280 -15.96 5.81 10.55
N PHE A 281 -15.77 4.71 11.28
CA PHE A 281 -14.52 3.96 11.31
C PHE A 281 -14.76 2.51 10.91
N PHE A 282 -13.95 2.01 9.98
CA PHE A 282 -14.00 0.62 9.51
C PHE A 282 -12.59 0.01 9.48
N GLU A 283 -12.49 -1.30 9.75
CA GLU A 283 -11.29 -2.09 9.49
C GLU A 283 -11.51 -2.98 8.27
N VAL A 284 -10.54 -2.96 7.35
CA VAL A 284 -10.48 -3.74 6.11
C VAL A 284 -9.35 -4.75 6.25
N ARG A 285 -9.69 -6.04 6.36
CA ARG A 285 -8.70 -7.14 6.36
C ARG A 285 -8.63 -7.75 4.97
N SER A 286 -7.45 -7.71 4.35
CA SER A 286 -7.20 -8.31 3.04
C SER A 286 -5.74 -8.72 2.84
N HIS A 287 -5.52 -9.64 1.91
CA HIS A 287 -4.22 -9.93 1.32
C HIS A 287 -3.65 -8.72 0.56
N ASP A 288 -4.48 -7.93 -0.14
CA ASP A 288 -4.03 -6.75 -0.92
C ASP A 288 -3.38 -5.67 -0.06
N ALA A 289 -3.73 -5.62 1.23
CA ALA A 289 -3.14 -4.70 2.21
C ALA A 289 -1.74 -5.14 2.68
N CYS A 290 -1.22 -6.26 2.18
CA CYS A 290 0.09 -6.78 2.55
C CYS A 290 1.23 -6.16 1.74
N PRO A 291 2.40 -5.94 2.37
CA PRO A 291 3.58 -5.41 1.68
C PRO A 291 4.10 -6.43 0.65
N THR A 292 4.06 -6.01 -0.61
CA THR A 292 4.67 -6.68 -1.75
C THR A 292 6.03 -6.04 -2.04
N ALA A 293 6.94 -6.79 -2.69
CA ALA A 293 8.13 -6.17 -3.27
C ALA A 293 7.71 -5.13 -4.33
N PRO A 294 8.37 -3.95 -4.41
CA PRO A 294 8.13 -3.05 -5.54
C PRO A 294 8.45 -3.78 -6.85
N LYS A 295 7.67 -3.52 -7.90
CA LYS A 295 7.90 -4.09 -9.24
C LYS A 295 9.17 -3.49 -9.85
N THR A 296 10.33 -4.01 -9.45
CA THR A 296 11.63 -3.57 -9.96
C THR A 296 11.65 -3.73 -11.48
N ASN A 297 11.90 -2.63 -12.19
CA ASN A 297 11.88 -2.55 -13.65
C ASN A 297 12.52 -3.79 -14.30
N GLU A 298 11.72 -4.55 -15.05
CA GLU A 298 12.09 -5.87 -15.61
C GLU A 298 13.25 -5.81 -16.62
N SER A 299 13.63 -4.59 -17.03
CA SER A 299 14.86 -4.29 -17.77
C SER A 299 16.11 -4.91 -17.13
N GLY A 300 16.15 -5.07 -15.80
CA GLY A 300 17.24 -5.80 -15.12
C GLY A 300 17.43 -7.23 -15.65
N ALA A 301 16.34 -7.98 -15.86
CA ALA A 301 16.39 -9.33 -16.42
C ALA A 301 16.81 -9.33 -17.90
N ILE A 302 16.36 -8.34 -18.67
CA ILE A 302 16.70 -8.16 -20.09
C ILE A 302 18.22 -7.93 -20.25
N TRP A 303 18.83 -7.09 -19.42
CA TRP A 303 20.27 -6.84 -19.44
C TRP A 303 21.09 -8.10 -19.06
N ILE A 304 20.63 -8.87 -18.07
CA ILE A 304 21.26 -10.14 -17.68
C ILE A 304 21.21 -11.15 -18.85
N PHE A 305 20.06 -11.28 -19.51
CA PHE A 305 19.92 -12.19 -20.66
C PHE A 305 20.83 -11.81 -21.83
N LEU A 306 20.88 -10.53 -22.21
CA LEU A 306 21.76 -10.04 -23.28
C LEU A 306 23.25 -10.30 -22.97
N LEU A 307 23.68 -10.13 -21.71
CA LEU A 307 25.06 -10.40 -21.29
C LEU A 307 25.41 -11.89 -21.47
N ILE A 308 24.52 -12.80 -21.09
CA ILE A 308 24.71 -14.25 -21.24
C ILE A 308 24.81 -14.64 -22.72
N VAL A 309 23.92 -14.12 -23.58
CA VAL A 309 23.95 -14.37 -25.03
C VAL A 309 25.24 -13.86 -25.66
N LEU A 310 25.68 -12.65 -25.30
CA LEU A 310 26.95 -12.08 -25.77
C LEU A 310 28.16 -12.93 -25.36
N ALA A 311 28.20 -13.40 -24.12
CA ALA A 311 29.26 -14.28 -23.63
C ALA A 311 29.29 -15.62 -24.38
N ALA A 312 28.13 -16.25 -24.63
CA ALA A 312 28.02 -17.48 -25.39
C ALA A 312 28.54 -17.33 -26.84
N LEU A 313 28.20 -16.22 -27.50
CA LEU A 313 28.72 -15.91 -28.83
C LEU A 313 30.25 -15.74 -28.84
N LEU A 314 30.82 -15.01 -27.86
CA LEU A 314 32.28 -14.83 -27.75
C LEU A 314 33.02 -16.17 -27.55
N VAL A 315 32.47 -17.09 -26.74
CA VAL A 315 33.02 -18.45 -26.57
C VAL A 315 32.92 -19.25 -27.87
N TYR A 316 31.78 -19.21 -28.56
CA TYR A 316 31.58 -19.91 -29.83
C TYR A 316 32.55 -19.43 -30.94
N PHE A 317 32.67 -18.11 -31.14
CA PHE A 317 33.57 -17.54 -32.15
C PHE A 317 35.05 -17.81 -31.81
N SER A 318 35.47 -17.63 -30.56
CA SER A 318 36.86 -17.90 -30.16
C SER A 318 37.24 -19.38 -30.28
N GLY A 319 36.36 -20.29 -29.85
CA GLY A 319 36.53 -21.74 -30.03
C GLY A 319 36.59 -22.13 -31.51
N GLY A 320 35.69 -21.60 -32.34
CA GLY A 320 35.68 -21.84 -33.78
C GLY A 320 36.93 -21.34 -34.52
N LEU A 321 37.51 -20.21 -34.09
CA LEU A 321 38.78 -19.71 -34.61
C LEU A 321 39.97 -20.59 -34.20
N LEU A 322 40.04 -20.99 -32.92
CA LEU A 322 41.09 -21.87 -32.41
C LEU A 322 41.07 -23.25 -33.10
N TYR A 323 39.89 -23.85 -33.26
CA TYR A 323 39.72 -25.11 -33.98
C TYR A 323 40.21 -25.03 -35.45
N LYS A 324 39.85 -23.94 -36.15
CA LYS A 324 40.32 -23.67 -37.53
C LYS A 324 41.85 -23.47 -37.61
N GLN A 325 42.49 -22.89 -36.59
CA GLN A 325 43.96 -22.77 -36.57
C GLN A 325 44.66 -24.09 -36.25
N ILE A 326 44.15 -24.89 -35.30
CA ILE A 326 44.74 -26.19 -34.94
C ILE A 326 44.72 -27.16 -36.14
N LYS A 327 43.60 -27.19 -36.88
CA LYS A 327 43.44 -28.08 -38.05
C LYS A 327 44.30 -27.69 -39.27
N LYS A 328 44.84 -26.46 -39.33
CA LYS A 328 45.69 -25.95 -40.44
C LYS A 328 47.16 -26.38 -40.37
N LYS A 329 47.46 -27.59 -39.85
CA LYS A 329 48.79 -28.19 -39.85
C LYS A 329 48.83 -29.50 -40.65
N PRO A 330 48.87 -29.45 -42.01
CA PRO A 330 49.35 -30.59 -42.78
C PRO A 330 50.81 -30.88 -42.40
N GLY A 331 51.16 -32.17 -42.27
CA GLY A 331 52.52 -32.59 -41.93
C GLY A 331 53.48 -32.33 -43.09
N ARG A 332 54.62 -31.68 -42.83
CA ARG A 332 55.74 -31.57 -43.77
C ARG A 332 56.86 -32.51 -43.34
N GLU A 333 56.78 -33.77 -43.77
CA GLU A 333 57.95 -34.62 -44.04
C GLU A 333 57.52 -35.99 -44.64
N LYS A 334 57.87 -36.19 -45.90
CA LYS A 334 58.55 -37.40 -46.40
C LYS A 334 59.52 -36.95 -47.50
N SER A 335 60.67 -37.60 -47.59
CA SER A 335 61.72 -37.35 -48.59
C SER A 335 62.21 -38.69 -49.16
N TYR A 336 63.07 -38.62 -50.18
CA TYR A 336 63.78 -39.70 -50.88
C TYR A 336 63.04 -40.52 -51.95
N SER A 337 63.88 -41.14 -52.79
CA SER A 337 63.69 -41.65 -54.16
C SER A 337 63.43 -40.56 -55.23
N SER A 338 64.17 -40.52 -56.35
CA SER A 338 65.27 -41.40 -56.82
C SER A 338 66.47 -40.61 -57.32
#